data_AF-A0A453PZL5-F1
#
_entry.id   AF-A0A453PZL5-F1
#
_cell.length_a   1.000
_cell.length_b   1.000
_cell.length_c   1.000
_cell.angle_alpha   90.00
_cell.angle_beta   90.00
_cell.angle_gamma   90.00
#
_symmetry.space_group_name_H-M   'P 1'
#
loop_
_entity.id
_entity.type
_entity.pdbx_description
1 polymer ?
#
loop_
_entity_poly.entity_id
_entity_poly.type
_entity_poly.pdbx_seq_one_letter_code
_entity_poly.pdbx_strand_id
1 'polypeptide(L)' 'ATMASYDQQFKVLEVPPIVQELVGAGVQEPPSQYVHPEQDRPTAVISEMPDPIPIIDLSRLSAGSAEEFDKLRSALK' A
#
# COMPACT_ATOMS: atom_id res chain seq x y z
N ALA A 1 51.39 -19.37 5.33
CA ALA A 1 50.23 -18.82 4.62
C ALA A 1 49.16 -18.51 5.65
N THR A 2 48.91 -17.23 5.90
CA THR A 2 47.92 -16.76 6.88
C THR A 2 46.55 -16.81 6.21
N MET A 3 45.67 -17.71 6.64
CA MET A 3 44.27 -17.72 6.22
C MET A 3 43.60 -16.48 6.82
N ALA A 4 43.19 -15.55 5.96
CA ALA A 4 42.40 -14.40 6.36
C ALA A 4 41.09 -14.89 7.00
N SER A 5 40.86 -14.51 8.26
CA SER A 5 39.55 -14.60 8.90
C SER A 5 38.62 -13.65 8.17
N TYR A 6 37.66 -14.19 7.44
CA TYR A 6 36.57 -13.40 6.88
C TYR A 6 35.52 -13.22 7.97
N ASP A 7 35.73 -12.21 8.83
CA ASP A 7 34.72 -11.70 9.76
C ASP A 7 33.62 -10.99 8.97
N GLN A 8 32.86 -11.76 8.20
CA GLN A 8 31.70 -11.27 7.49
C GLN A 8 30.56 -11.17 8.52
N GLN A 9 30.55 -10.04 9.23
CA GLN A 9 29.40 -9.59 10.01
C GLN A 9 28.21 -9.45 9.05
N PHE A 10 27.45 -10.52 8.87
CA PHE A 10 26.08 -10.39 8.41
C PHE A 10 25.38 -9.54 9.46
N LYS A 11 25.10 -8.26 9.15
CA LYS A 11 24.10 -7.52 9.89
C LYS A 11 22.83 -8.36 9.78
N VAL A 12 22.47 -9.05 10.85
CA VAL A 12 21.17 -9.71 10.96
C VAL A 12 20.18 -8.60 10.68
N LEU A 13 19.58 -8.61 9.49
CA LEU A 13 18.46 -7.73 9.20
C LEU A 13 17.37 -8.23 10.12
N GLU A 14 17.19 -7.56 11.26
CA GLU A 14 16.10 -7.85 12.18
C GLU A 14 14.82 -7.83 11.36
N VAL A 15 14.21 -9.00 11.20
CA VAL A 15 12.94 -9.11 10.48
C VAL A 15 11.94 -8.25 11.26
N PRO A 16 11.32 -7.25 10.63
CA PRO A 16 10.35 -6.42 11.32
C PRO A 16 9.23 -7.31 11.88
N PRO A 17 8.79 -7.05 13.12
CA PRO A 17 7.73 -7.85 13.74
C PRO A 17 6.45 -7.83 12.89
N ILE A 18 5.73 -8.95 12.91
CA ILE A 18 4.49 -9.09 12.15
C ILE A 18 3.44 -8.16 12.77
N VAL A 19 2.83 -7.29 11.95
CA VAL A 19 1.85 -6.30 12.41
C VAL A 19 0.69 -6.95 13.18
N GLN A 20 0.24 -8.13 12.75
CA GLN A 20 -0.82 -8.89 13.43
C GLN A 20 -0.42 -9.30 14.85
N GLU A 21 0.84 -9.70 15.07
CA GLU A 21 1.34 -10.08 16.40
C GLU A 21 1.48 -8.86 17.31
N LEU A 22 1.90 -7.71 16.76
CA LEU A 22 1.95 -6.44 17.50
C LEU A 22 0.56 -6.02 18.01
N VAL A 23 -0.46 -6.15 17.16
CA VAL A 23 -1.86 -5.86 17.53
C VAL A 23 -2.36 -6.86 18.58
N GLY A 24 -2.08 -8.16 18.38
CA GLY A 24 -2.44 -9.22 19.33
C GLY A 24 -1.77 -9.07 20.70
N ALA A 25 -0.57 -8.49 20.76
CA ALA A 25 0.16 -8.21 21.99
C ALA A 25 -0.34 -6.95 22.74
N GLY A 26 -1.33 -6.24 22.20
CA GLY A 26 -1.93 -5.07 22.85
C GLY A 26 -1.06 -3.81 22.81
N VAL A 27 -0.22 -3.67 21.78
CA VAL A 27 0.57 -2.45 21.54
C VAL A 27 -0.40 -1.28 21.27
N GLN A 28 -0.43 -0.31 22.19
CA GLN A 28 -1.39 0.81 22.16
C GLN A 28 -1.05 1.90 21.15
N GLU A 29 0.25 2.14 20.92
CA GLU A 29 0.73 3.11 19.94
C GLU A 29 1.56 2.41 18.87
N PRO A 30 1.31 2.70 17.57
CA PRO A 30 2.08 2.08 16.51
C PRO A 30 3.57 2.40 16.67
N PRO A 31 4.47 1.41 16.50
CA PRO A 31 5.90 1.68 16.45
C PRO A 31 6.24 2.79 15.46
N SER A 32 7.30 3.57 15.76
CA SER A 32 7.68 4.76 14.99
C SER A 32 7.85 4.51 13.49
N GLN A 33 8.23 3.30 13.09
CA GLN A 33 8.35 2.87 11.69
C GLN A 33 7.03 2.85 10.91
N TYR A 34 5.88 2.85 11.59
CA TYR A 34 4.54 2.91 11.00
C TYR A 34 3.88 4.29 11.13
N VAL A 35 4.55 5.25 11.78
CA VAL A 35 4.02 6.60 11.97
C VAL A 35 4.44 7.47 10.80
N HIS A 36 3.47 7.86 9.97
CA HIS A 36 3.71 8.83 8.90
C HIS A 36 3.84 10.26 9.44
N PRO A 37 4.82 11.05 8.95
CA PRO A 37 4.91 12.48 9.23
C PRO A 37 3.61 13.19 8.88
N GLU A 38 3.27 14.24 9.64
CA GLU A 38 1.99 14.93 9.46
C GLU A 38 1.82 15.56 8.07
N GLN A 39 2.92 15.91 7.42
CA GLN A 39 2.97 16.44 6.05
C GLN A 39 2.65 15.38 4.98
N ASP A 40 2.87 14.10 5.30
CA ASP A 40 2.59 12.96 4.43
C ASP A 40 1.24 12.31 4.77
N ARG A 41 0.59 12.75 5.85
CA ARG A 41 -0.76 12.29 6.16
C ARG A 41 -1.65 12.79 5.03
N PRO A 42 -2.41 11.90 4.37
CA PRO A 42 -3.46 12.35 3.47
C PRO A 42 -4.30 13.34 4.26
N THR A 43 -4.47 14.55 3.73
CA THR A 43 -5.45 15.50 4.28
C THR A 43 -6.69 14.68 4.54
N ALA A 44 -7.17 14.60 5.78
CA ALA A 44 -8.42 13.92 6.06
C ALA A 44 -9.49 14.76 5.36
N VAL A 45 -9.73 14.45 4.09
CA VAL A 45 -10.62 15.19 3.22
C VAL A 45 -12.03 14.84 3.69
N ILE A 46 -12.51 15.59 4.67
CA ILE A 46 -13.95 15.72 4.96
C ILE A 46 -14.60 16.68 3.93
N SER A 47 -13.80 17.21 3.00
CA SER A 47 -14.23 18.13 1.95
C SER A 47 -14.64 17.37 0.69
N GLU A 48 -15.94 17.13 0.54
CA GLU A 48 -16.58 16.47 -0.61
C GLU A 48 -16.08 15.04 -0.85
N MET A 49 -16.99 14.05 -0.72
CA MET A 49 -16.67 12.67 -1.04
C MET A 49 -16.13 12.64 -2.49
N PRO A 50 -14.92 12.10 -2.75
CA PRO A 50 -14.43 12.02 -4.11
C PRO A 50 -15.41 11.23 -4.96
N ASP A 51 -15.47 11.55 -6.26
CA ASP A 51 -16.30 10.80 -7.20
C ASP A 51 -16.01 9.30 -7.06
N PRO A 52 -17.05 8.45 -7.04
CA PRO A 52 -16.87 7.03 -6.85
C PRO A 52 -16.03 6.41 -7.97
N ILE A 53 -15.21 5.43 -7.61
CA ILE A 53 -14.41 4.67 -8.58
C ILE A 53 -15.37 3.99 -9.57
N PRO A 54 -15.21 4.20 -10.90
CA PRO A 54 -16.12 3.62 -11.88
C PRO A 54 -15.98 2.10 -11.98
N ILE A 55 -17.11 1.39 -12.07
CA ILE A 55 -17.20 -0.06 -12.25
C ILE A 55 -17.40 -0.38 -13.74
N ILE A 56 -16.52 -1.16 -14.37
CA ILE A 56 -16.63 -1.50 -15.79
C ILE A 56 -17.09 -2.95 -15.94
N ASP A 57 -18.16 -3.19 -16.69
CA ASP A 57 -18.60 -4.54 -17.05
C ASP A 57 -17.82 -5.04 -18.27
N LEU A 58 -16.86 -5.93 -18.03
CA LEU A 58 -16.00 -6.49 -19.07
C LEU A 58 -16.77 -7.38 -20.06
N SER A 59 -17.87 -8.00 -19.64
CA SER A 59 -18.70 -8.84 -20.53
C SER A 59 -19.38 -7.98 -21.59
N ARG A 60 -20.02 -6.88 -21.15
CA ARG A 60 -20.66 -5.88 -22.03
C ARG A 60 -19.63 -5.13 -22.87
N LEU A 61 -18.47 -4.81 -22.30
CA LEU A 61 -17.38 -4.17 -23.03
C LEU A 61 -16.91 -5.06 -24.19
N SER A 62 -16.69 -6.36 -23.93
CA SER A 62 -16.29 -7.32 -24.97
C SER A 62 -17.35 -7.55 -26.04
N ALA A 63 -18.64 -7.40 -25.67
CA ALA A 63 -19.76 -7.45 -26.60
C ALA A 63 -19.91 -6.15 -27.43
N GLY A 64 -19.01 -5.17 -27.27
CA GLY A 64 -18.99 -3.93 -28.04
C GLY A 64 -19.84 -2.80 -27.47
N SER A 65 -20.16 -2.82 -26.17
CA SER A 65 -20.91 -1.74 -25.51
C SER A 65 -20.11 -0.43 -25.51
N ALA A 66 -20.60 0.56 -26.26
CA ALA A 66 -20.01 1.90 -26.30
C ALA A 66 -20.05 2.59 -24.92
N GLU A 67 -21.11 2.34 -24.14
CA GLU A 67 -21.27 2.89 -22.78
C GLU A 67 -20.14 2.45 -21.85
N GLU A 68 -19.80 1.16 -21.84
CA GLU A 68 -18.71 0.63 -21.02
C GLU A 68 -17.34 1.11 -21.52
N PHE A 69 -17.20 1.27 -22.84
CA PHE A 69 -15.99 1.80 -23.44
C PHE A 69 -15.76 3.27 -23.07
N ASP A 70 -16.81 4.10 -23.09
CA ASP A 70 -16.72 5.49 -22.69
C ASP A 70 -16.46 5.64 -21.20
N LYS A 71 -17.07 4.80 -20.36
CA LYS A 71 -16.79 4.73 -18.92
C LYS A 71 -15.33 4.39 -18.64
N LEU A 72 -14.79 3.37 -19.31
CA LEU A 72 -13.37 3.00 -19.23
C LEU A 72 -12.48 4.16 -19.69
N ARG A 73 -12.79 4.77 -20.83
CA ARG A 73 -12.01 5.90 -21.35
C ARG A 73 -12.03 7.11 -20.41
N SER A 74 -13.15 7.37 -19.73
CA SER A 74 -13.24 8.44 -18.75
C SER A 74 -12.43 8.14 -17.49
N ALA A 75 -12.37 6.88 -17.07
CA ALA A 75 -11.63 6.45 -15.88
C ALA A 75 -10.10 6.48 -16.03
N LEU A 76 -9.61 6.35 -17.27
CA LEU A 76 -8.17 6.27 -17.59
C LEU A 76 -7.54 7.62 -17.97
N LYS A 77 -8.33 8.70 -18.02
CA LYS A 77 -7.80 10.05 -18.22
C LYS A 77 -7.06 10.53 -16.97
#